data_AF-A0AAV2T3W1-F1
#
_entry.id   AF-A0AAV2T3W1-F1
#
_cell.length_a   1.000
_cell.length_b   1.000
_cell.length_c   1.000
_cell.angle_alpha   90.00
_cell.angle_beta   90.00
_cell.angle_gamma   90.00
#
_symmetry.space_group_name_H-M   'P 1'
#
loop_
_entity.id
_entity.type
_entity.pdbx_description
1 polymer ?
#
loop_
_entity_poly.entity_id
_entity_poly.type
_entity_poly.pdbx_seq_one_letter_code
_entity_poly.pdbx_strand_id
1 'polypeptide(L)'
;MALPRYSEKVGREIDEYALRVYKSDSHSPGFQRLPRCWNAKDRSRCLRLSHFALTVTYSGGFTERHDSNYSNHEPACVRADTPVPLTTGIYYFEITVAHKGNNGRSVSIGFSTKSASLAKLPGTLKTRTLWVLQ
;
A
#
# COMPACT_ATOMS: atom_id res chain seq x y z
N MET A 1 -4.73 -13.69 -10.98
CA MET A 1 -5.26 -14.34 -9.76
C MET A 1 -6.50 -13.57 -9.36
N ALA A 2 -7.68 -14.14 -9.58
CA ALA A 2 -8.93 -13.54 -9.12
C ALA A 2 -8.98 -13.63 -7.59
N LEU A 3 -9.52 -12.61 -6.93
CA LEU A 3 -9.72 -12.65 -5.48
C LEU A 3 -10.93 -13.58 -5.17
N PRO A 4 -10.98 -14.25 -4.00
CA PRO A 4 -12.10 -15.13 -3.66
C PRO A 4 -13.44 -14.36 -3.66
N ARG A 5 -14.54 -14.98 -4.12
CA ARG A 5 -15.88 -14.33 -4.18
C ARG A 5 -16.31 -13.65 -2.87
N TYR A 6 -15.92 -14.20 -1.72
CA TYR A 6 -16.13 -13.58 -0.41
C TYR A 6 -15.49 -12.18 -0.29
N SER A 7 -14.28 -12.01 -0.80
CA SER A 7 -13.59 -10.71 -0.80
C SER A 7 -14.20 -9.71 -1.79
N GLU A 8 -14.91 -10.16 -2.82
CA GLU A 8 -15.67 -9.27 -3.71
C GLU A 8 -16.88 -8.68 -2.99
N LYS A 9 -17.55 -9.45 -2.12
CA LYS A 9 -18.66 -8.95 -1.29
C LYS A 9 -18.18 -7.88 -0.31
N VAL A 10 -17.14 -8.18 0.48
CA VAL A 10 -16.51 -7.22 1.41
C VAL A 10 -16.00 -5.99 0.65
N GLY A 11 -15.41 -6.18 -0.54
CA GLY A 11 -14.97 -5.08 -1.39
C GLY A 11 -16.10 -4.14 -1.80
N ARG A 12 -17.29 -4.66 -2.14
CA ARG A 12 -18.47 -3.85 -2.47
C ARG A 12 -19.02 -3.11 -1.24
N GLU A 13 -19.11 -3.76 -0.09
CA GLU A 13 -19.57 -3.13 1.16
C GLU A 13 -18.66 -1.95 1.56
N ILE A 14 -17.33 -2.07 1.33
CA ILE A 14 -16.36 -0.98 1.52
C ILE A 14 -16.58 0.13 0.47
N ASP A 15 -16.79 -0.20 -0.80
CA ASP A 15 -17.06 0.79 -1.86
C ASP A 15 -18.35 1.58 -1.58
N GLU A 16 -19.45 0.90 -1.22
CA GLU A 16 -20.74 1.50 -0.87
C GLU A 16 -20.64 2.41 0.36
N TYR A 17 -19.93 1.96 1.40
CA TYR A 17 -19.65 2.78 2.58
C TYR A 17 -18.86 4.04 2.21
N ALA A 18 -17.81 3.90 1.39
CA ALA A 18 -16.97 5.01 0.96
C ALA A 18 -17.74 6.02 0.08
N LEU A 19 -18.53 5.54 -0.89
CA LEU A 19 -19.40 6.38 -1.72
C LEU A 19 -20.35 7.23 -0.85
N ARG A 20 -20.94 6.63 0.19
CA ARG A 20 -21.80 7.33 1.15
C ARG A 20 -21.06 8.38 1.98
N VAL A 21 -19.85 8.06 2.50
CA VAL A 21 -19.04 9.00 3.29
C VAL A 21 -18.59 10.20 2.45
N TYR A 22 -18.11 9.95 1.23
CA TYR A 22 -17.61 10.98 0.31
C TYR A 22 -18.68 11.57 -0.61
N LYS A 23 -19.96 11.23 -0.41
CA LYS A 23 -21.12 11.69 -1.21
C LYS A 23 -20.90 11.61 -2.72
N SER A 24 -20.27 10.52 -3.16
CA SER A 24 -19.87 10.28 -4.56
C SER A 24 -20.82 9.28 -5.24
N ASP A 25 -20.97 9.39 -6.56
CA ASP A 25 -21.72 8.45 -7.39
C ASP A 25 -20.77 7.65 -8.30
N SER A 26 -20.89 6.33 -8.28
CA SER A 26 -20.12 5.40 -9.13
C SER A 26 -20.43 5.52 -10.62
N HIS A 27 -21.57 6.09 -10.99
CA HIS A 27 -21.99 6.30 -12.38
C HIS A 27 -21.55 7.66 -12.93
N SER A 28 -20.97 8.53 -12.09
CA SER A 28 -20.52 9.85 -12.53
C SER A 28 -19.37 9.75 -13.55
N PRO A 29 -19.37 10.55 -14.62
CA PRO A 29 -18.28 10.55 -15.59
C PRO A 29 -16.98 11.00 -14.91
N GLY A 30 -15.95 10.15 -15.00
CA GLY A 30 -14.68 10.38 -14.29
C GLY A 30 -14.63 9.81 -12.86
N PHE A 31 -15.61 9.00 -12.44
CA PHE A 31 -15.54 8.26 -11.17
C PHE A 31 -14.25 7.42 -11.08
N GLN A 32 -13.50 7.62 -10.00
CA GLN A 32 -12.31 6.84 -9.66
C GLN A 32 -12.52 6.19 -8.29
N ARG A 33 -12.38 4.86 -8.22
CA ARG A 33 -12.50 4.12 -6.96
C ARG A 33 -11.38 4.50 -6.00
N LEU A 34 -11.76 4.70 -4.74
CA LEU A 34 -10.84 4.91 -3.63
C LEU A 34 -9.92 3.71 -3.38
N PRO A 35 -8.74 3.92 -2.76
CA PRO A 35 -7.85 2.83 -2.40
C PRO A 35 -8.50 1.95 -1.33
N ARG A 36 -8.41 0.63 -1.49
CA ARG A 36 -8.95 -0.36 -0.55
C ARG A 36 -7.90 -1.30 0.02
N CYS A 37 -6.82 -1.59 -0.70
CA CYS A 37 -5.80 -2.54 -0.25
C CYS A 37 -4.43 -2.28 -0.88
N TRP A 38 -3.41 -3.01 -0.43
CA TRP A 38 -2.07 -2.95 -0.98
C TRP A 38 -1.97 -3.64 -2.34
N ASN A 39 -1.28 -2.99 -3.27
CA ASN A 39 -1.17 -3.48 -4.64
C ASN A 39 -0.17 -4.64 -4.72
N ALA A 40 -0.69 -5.84 -4.97
CA ALA A 40 0.14 -7.04 -5.11
C ALA A 40 1.16 -7.00 -6.27
N LYS A 41 0.97 -6.12 -7.26
CA LYS A 41 1.87 -5.90 -8.40
C LYS A 41 2.81 -4.70 -8.21
N ASP A 42 2.40 -3.70 -7.44
CA ASP A 42 3.13 -2.43 -7.25
C ASP A 42 3.77 -2.37 -5.85
N ARG A 43 4.69 -3.31 -5.64
CA ARG A 43 5.35 -3.58 -4.36
C ARG A 43 6.76 -4.14 -4.54
N SER A 44 7.62 -3.94 -3.54
CA SER A 44 8.90 -4.63 -3.46
C SER A 44 8.73 -6.15 -3.30
N ARG A 45 9.73 -6.91 -3.77
CA ARG A 45 9.81 -8.37 -3.65
C ARG A 45 10.07 -8.84 -2.21
N CYS A 46 10.72 -8.00 -1.38
CA CYS A 46 11.01 -8.28 0.03
C CYS A 46 9.77 -8.26 0.94
N LEU A 47 8.58 -8.09 0.35
CA LEU A 47 7.30 -8.07 1.04
C LEU A 47 6.48 -9.32 0.80
N ARG A 48 5.62 -9.57 1.77
CA ARG A 48 4.44 -10.43 1.66
C ARG A 48 3.20 -9.61 2.03
N LEU A 49 2.13 -9.81 1.26
CA LEU A 49 0.81 -9.28 1.56
C LEU A 49 -0.06 -10.45 2.05
N SER A 50 -0.83 -10.22 3.10
CA SER A 50 -1.77 -11.19 3.68
C SER A 50 -3.08 -10.49 4.08
N HIS A 51 -4.06 -11.25 4.59
CA HIS A 51 -5.36 -10.75 5.05
C HIS A 51 -6.01 -9.79 4.03
N PHE A 52 -6.42 -10.33 2.88
CA PHE A 52 -7.01 -9.56 1.76
C PHE A 52 -6.13 -8.41 1.24
N ALA A 53 -4.81 -8.55 1.36
CA ALA A 53 -3.81 -7.52 1.06
C ALA A 53 -3.96 -6.24 1.90
N LEU A 54 -4.42 -6.36 3.16
CA LEU A 54 -4.40 -5.27 4.14
C LEU A 54 -3.19 -5.34 5.07
N THR A 55 -2.68 -6.55 5.34
CA THR A 55 -1.47 -6.76 6.15
C THR A 55 -0.23 -6.81 5.27
N VAL A 56 0.81 -6.07 5.67
CA VAL A 56 2.14 -6.07 5.06
C VAL A 56 3.13 -6.74 6.03
N THR A 57 3.97 -7.63 5.52
CA THR A 57 5.06 -8.25 6.28
C THR A 57 6.35 -8.18 5.47
N TYR A 58 7.43 -7.64 6.04
CA TYR A 58 8.75 -7.75 5.44
C TYR A 58 9.29 -9.17 5.68
N SER A 59 9.57 -9.90 4.61
CA SER A 59 10.13 -11.26 4.68
C SER A 59 11.65 -11.30 4.55
N GLY A 60 12.29 -10.15 4.35
CA GLY A 60 13.58 -10.10 3.67
C GLY A 60 13.44 -10.44 2.18
N GLY A 61 14.49 -10.15 1.41
CA GLY A 61 14.58 -10.63 0.04
C GLY A 61 14.77 -12.14 0.02
N PHE A 62 14.18 -12.83 -0.96
CA PHE A 62 14.51 -14.23 -1.24
C PHE A 62 15.93 -14.27 -1.82
N THR A 63 16.91 -14.66 -1.01
CA THR A 63 18.33 -14.65 -1.40
C THR A 63 18.67 -15.86 -2.28
N GLU A 64 18.35 -15.79 -3.57
CA GLU A 64 18.98 -16.65 -4.59
C GLU A 64 20.49 -16.34 -4.74
N ARG A 65 20.94 -15.20 -4.22
CA ARG A 65 22.36 -14.86 -4.11
C ARG A 65 22.78 -14.99 -2.65
N HIS A 66 23.63 -15.98 -2.39
CA HIS A 66 24.32 -16.20 -1.11
C HIS A 66 25.46 -15.17 -0.94
N ASP A 67 25.14 -13.89 -1.14
CA ASP A 67 26.05 -12.77 -1.01
C ASP A 67 25.91 -12.17 0.39
N SER A 68 26.92 -12.40 1.23
CA SER A 68 26.99 -11.91 2.61
C SER A 68 27.03 -10.39 2.73
N ASN A 69 27.26 -9.67 1.62
CA ASN A 69 27.19 -8.20 1.55
C ASN A 69 25.80 -7.66 1.21
N TYR A 70 24.77 -8.50 0.96
CA TYR A 70 23.42 -7.99 0.70
C TYR A 70 22.81 -7.43 2.00
N SER A 71 22.89 -6.11 2.15
CA SER A 71 22.46 -5.41 3.36
C SER A 71 20.98 -5.68 3.67
N ASN A 72 20.73 -6.31 4.82
CA ASN A 72 19.39 -6.56 5.35
C ASN A 72 18.65 -5.27 5.81
N HIS A 73 19.13 -4.10 5.38
CA HIS A 73 18.56 -2.77 5.61
C HIS A 73 18.00 -2.11 4.34
N GLU A 74 18.02 -2.80 3.19
CA GLU A 74 17.44 -2.25 1.96
C GLU A 74 15.95 -1.91 2.14
N PRO A 75 15.55 -0.65 1.86
CA PRO A 75 14.18 -0.22 2.01
C PRO A 75 13.30 -0.85 0.93
N ALA A 76 12.17 -1.39 1.37
CA ALA A 76 11.12 -1.84 0.49
C ALA A 76 9.93 -0.87 0.56
N CYS A 77 9.08 -0.86 -0.46
CA CYS A 77 7.86 -0.04 -0.48
C CYS A 77 6.70 -0.80 -1.14
N VAL A 78 5.47 -0.44 -0.77
CA VAL A 78 4.23 -0.84 -1.46
C VAL A 78 3.29 0.35 -1.58
N ARG A 79 2.59 0.42 -2.72
CA ARG A 79 1.52 1.40 -2.98
C ARG A 79 0.15 0.73 -2.89
N ALA A 80 -0.90 1.54 -2.71
CA ALA A 80 -2.28 1.05 -2.71
C ALA A 80 -2.75 0.67 -4.13
N ASP A 81 -3.88 -0.06 -4.22
CA ASP A 81 -4.41 -0.59 -5.47
C ASP A 81 -4.88 0.48 -6.47
N THR A 82 -5.35 1.63 -5.98
CA THR A 82 -5.65 2.83 -6.78
C THR A 82 -5.03 4.08 -6.14
N PRO A 83 -4.88 5.20 -6.89
CA PRO A 83 -4.56 6.49 -6.29
C PRO A 83 -5.77 7.08 -5.58
N VAL A 84 -5.53 7.96 -4.59
CA VAL A 84 -6.58 8.78 -3.97
C VAL A 84 -7.17 9.74 -5.02
N PRO A 85 -8.48 9.75 -5.28
CA PRO A 85 -9.12 10.71 -6.17
C PRO A 85 -9.04 12.15 -5.64
N LEU A 86 -8.86 13.13 -6.52
CA LEU A 86 -8.87 14.55 -6.11
C LEU A 86 -10.27 15.03 -5.68
N THR A 87 -11.33 14.38 -6.15
CA THR A 87 -12.73 14.65 -5.78
C THR A 87 -13.05 14.32 -4.32
N THR A 88 -12.20 13.54 -3.64
CA THR A 88 -12.42 13.11 -2.25
C THR A 88 -12.32 14.26 -1.24
N GLY A 89 -11.60 15.35 -1.58
CA GLY A 89 -11.41 16.51 -0.71
C GLY A 89 -10.49 16.23 0.49
N ILE A 90 -10.99 15.48 1.48
CA ILE A 90 -10.24 15.00 2.64
C ILE A 90 -10.16 13.48 2.54
N TYR A 91 -8.97 12.90 2.56
CA TYR A 91 -8.79 11.44 2.60
C TYR A 91 -8.15 11.01 3.92
N TYR A 92 -8.72 9.96 4.52
CA TYR A 92 -8.28 9.39 5.79
C TYR A 92 -8.05 7.89 5.67
N PHE A 93 -6.97 7.40 6.28
CA PHE A 93 -6.66 5.98 6.44
C PHE A 93 -5.81 5.80 7.69
N GLU A 94 -5.88 4.63 8.31
CA GLU A 94 -5.10 4.28 9.50
C GLU A 94 -4.19 3.09 9.22
N ILE A 95 -3.07 3.02 9.95
CA ILE A 95 -2.13 1.90 9.91
C ILE A 95 -1.80 1.51 11.35
N THR A 96 -2.08 0.26 11.70
CA THR A 96 -1.64 -0.32 12.97
C THR A 96 -0.28 -0.99 12.79
N VAL A 97 0.73 -0.55 13.54
CA VAL A 97 2.06 -1.18 13.55
C VAL A 97 2.04 -2.40 14.49
N ALA A 98 1.74 -3.57 13.94
CA ALA A 98 1.60 -4.81 14.71
C ALA A 98 2.92 -5.31 15.33
N HIS A 99 4.07 -5.01 14.70
CA HIS A 99 5.39 -5.41 15.19
C HIS A 99 6.45 -4.40 14.75
N LYS A 100 7.22 -3.87 15.70
CA LYS A 100 8.27 -2.86 15.44
C LYS A 100 9.59 -3.49 14.95
N GLY A 101 9.83 -4.77 15.27
CA GLY A 101 11.10 -5.44 15.02
C GLY A 101 12.22 -4.98 15.95
N ASN A 102 13.18 -5.87 16.17
CA ASN A 102 14.47 -5.51 16.75
C ASN A 102 15.44 -5.14 15.60
N ASN A 103 16.51 -4.40 15.92
CA ASN A 103 17.58 -3.95 15.00
C ASN A 103 17.29 -2.66 14.21
N GLY A 104 16.62 -1.67 14.82
CA GLY A 104 16.66 -0.26 14.35
C GLY A 104 15.97 0.04 13.01
N ARG A 105 15.14 -0.88 12.49
CA ARG A 105 14.29 -0.61 11.32
C ARG A 105 13.12 0.30 11.72
N SER A 106 12.66 1.13 10.79
CA SER A 106 11.70 2.20 11.05
C SER A 106 10.53 2.16 10.07
N VAL A 107 9.31 2.01 10.60
CA VAL A 107 8.12 2.06 9.76
C VAL A 107 7.86 3.48 9.27
N SER A 108 7.82 3.67 7.94
CA SER A 108 7.47 4.94 7.32
C SER A 108 6.11 4.84 6.62
N ILE A 109 5.15 5.64 7.09
CA ILE A 109 3.84 5.85 6.47
C ILE A 109 3.88 7.27 5.91
N GLY A 110 3.60 7.48 4.62
CA GLY A 110 3.86 8.81 4.05
C GLY A 110 3.44 9.02 2.61
N PHE A 111 3.99 10.10 2.02
CA PHE A 111 3.66 10.69 0.72
C PHE A 111 4.34 10.17 -0.62
N SER A 112 3.70 9.49 -1.60
CA SER A 112 4.30 8.99 -2.90
C SER A 112 3.52 9.12 -4.23
N THR A 113 4.21 9.27 -5.36
CA THR A 113 3.67 9.15 -6.74
C THR A 113 3.89 7.76 -7.38
N LYS A 114 3.22 7.45 -8.50
CA LYS A 114 3.40 6.18 -9.26
C LYS A 114 4.79 6.01 -9.89
N SER A 115 5.50 7.11 -10.17
CA SER A 115 6.87 7.07 -10.72
C SER A 115 7.96 6.94 -9.66
N ALA A 116 7.63 7.06 -8.37
CA ALA A 116 8.59 6.93 -7.29
C ALA A 116 9.16 5.49 -7.21
N SER A 117 10.45 5.36 -6.90
CA SER A 117 11.14 4.08 -6.77
C SER A 117 10.67 3.32 -5.53
N LEU A 118 10.42 2.02 -5.66
CA LEU A 118 10.06 1.14 -4.54
C LEU A 118 11.26 0.68 -3.69
N ALA A 119 12.47 1.13 -4.04
CA ALA A 119 13.74 0.87 -3.36
C ALA A 119 14.36 2.15 -2.78
N LYS A 120 13.53 3.15 -2.44
CA LYS A 120 13.92 4.36 -1.71
C LYS A 120 12.85 4.68 -0.67
N LEU A 121 13.24 5.21 0.47
CA LEU A 121 12.31 5.54 1.54
C LEU A 121 11.40 6.74 1.19
N PRO A 122 10.22 6.81 1.81
CA PRO A 122 9.37 8.00 1.78
C PRO A 122 10.11 9.28 2.16
N GLY A 123 9.91 10.36 1.40
CA GLY A 123 10.42 11.70 1.75
C GLY A 123 11.81 12.06 1.19
N THR A 124 12.59 11.13 0.64
CA THR A 124 13.88 11.45 0.01
C THR A 124 13.74 12.12 -1.37
N LEU A 125 12.52 12.22 -1.90
CA LEU A 125 12.16 12.90 -3.15
C LEU A 125 11.02 13.90 -2.88
N LYS A 126 11.12 15.11 -3.45
CA LYS A 126 10.21 16.24 -3.21
C LYS A 126 8.82 16.07 -3.87
N THR A 127 8.01 15.08 -3.50
CA THR A 127 6.60 14.97 -4.00
C THR A 127 5.65 14.14 -3.10
N ARG A 128 4.37 14.54 -3.04
CA ARG A 128 3.25 13.94 -2.25
C ARG A 128 2.49 12.80 -3.01
N THR A 129 1.51 12.12 -2.37
CA THR A 129 0.63 10.98 -2.81
C THR A 129 0.40 9.83 -1.73
N LEU A 130 0.96 8.59 -1.76
CA LEU A 130 0.85 7.53 -0.66
C LEU A 130 1.97 6.39 -0.55
N TRP A 131 2.44 5.99 0.66
CA TRP A 131 3.40 4.88 1.03
C TRP A 131 3.10 4.16 2.38
N VAL A 132 3.49 2.88 2.54
CA VAL A 132 3.72 2.16 3.82
C VAL A 132 4.90 1.18 3.69
N LEU A 133 5.88 1.19 4.60
CA LEU A 133 6.71 -0.01 4.88
C LEU A 133 7.52 -0.04 6.19
N GLN A 134 7.99 -1.26 6.52
CA GLN A 134 8.92 -1.72 7.56
C GLN A 134 10.41 -1.62 7.17
#